data_AF-A0A8S9XS60-F1
#
_entry.id   AF-A0A8S9XS60-F1
#
_cell.length_a   1.000
_cell.length_b   1.000
_cell.length_c   1.000
_cell.angle_alpha   90.00
_cell.angle_beta   90.00
_cell.angle_gamma   90.00
#
_symmetry.space_group_name_H-M   'P 1'
#
loop_
_entity.id
_entity.type
_entity.pdbx_description
1 polymer ?
#
loop_
_entity_poly.entity_id
_entity_poly.type
_entity_poly.pdbx_seq_one_letter_code
_entity_poly.pdbx_strand_id
1 'polypeptide(L)'
;MTSSGPDIRRLISKRLDEWVEGRIDGLVQEAERCDRGLRTRSRQPDQDHKIRVFTRLVHSGRLREATRWITDRAGSGGVLQPESVTSGQTVLEVLESKHPPQSVPGPEMFLDAETMPSMSDVDVTERHIAVTAHRLNGSAGPSGTDAEQWRSMLLRYGAHSTRLRETVAGLTRCLANGVVEWNKIKALLARRGIALDKAWSPSDWNRGSAPTYMC
;
A
#
# COMPACT_ATOMS: atom_id res chain seq x y z
N MET A 1 19.91 7.32 -13.63
CA MET A 1 19.02 8.01 -12.68
C MET A 1 19.26 9.49 -12.85
N THR A 2 18.23 10.22 -13.25
CA THR A 2 18.26 11.67 -13.47
C THR A 2 18.50 12.40 -12.15
N SER A 3 19.66 13.00 -11.96
CA SER A 3 20.09 13.57 -10.68
C SER A 3 19.64 15.01 -10.45
N SER A 4 19.12 15.69 -11.47
CA SER A 4 18.77 17.11 -11.40
C SER A 4 17.26 17.34 -11.40
N GLY A 5 16.81 18.34 -10.64
CA GLY A 5 15.38 18.72 -10.54
C GLY A 5 14.68 18.97 -11.90
N PRO A 6 15.31 19.62 -12.89
CA PRO A 6 14.75 19.76 -14.24
C PRO A 6 14.49 18.42 -14.92
N ASP A 7 15.40 17.45 -14.78
CA ASP A 7 15.23 16.14 -15.40
C ASP A 7 14.07 15.35 -14.76
N ILE A 8 13.92 15.46 -13.44
CA ILE A 8 12.80 14.86 -12.70
C ILE A 8 11.47 15.46 -13.19
N ARG A 9 11.40 16.79 -13.34
CA ARG A 9 10.20 17.45 -13.87
C ARG A 9 9.89 16.99 -15.29
N ARG A 10 10.89 16.94 -16.17
CA ARG A 10 10.74 16.45 -17.55
C ARG A 10 10.21 15.02 -17.58
N LEU A 11 10.73 14.14 -16.72
CA LEU A 11 10.30 12.76 -16.61
C LEU A 11 8.84 12.66 -16.11
N ILE A 12 8.48 13.41 -15.07
CA ILE A 12 7.11 13.42 -14.54
C ILE A 12 6.13 13.95 -15.58
N SER A 13 6.46 15.05 -16.27
CA SER A 13 5.62 15.59 -17.34
C SER A 13 5.39 14.56 -18.45
N LYS A 14 6.46 13.91 -18.96
CA LYS A 14 6.34 12.83 -19.96
C LYS A 14 5.39 11.73 -19.50
N ARG A 15 5.51 11.27 -18.25
CA ARG A 15 4.66 10.21 -17.69
C ARG A 15 3.20 10.64 -17.56
N LEU A 16 2.95 11.90 -17.20
CA LEU A 16 1.60 12.46 -17.13
C LEU A 16 0.98 12.57 -18.52
N ASP A 17 1.74 13.00 -19.53
CA ASP A 17 1.26 13.09 -20.91
C ASP A 17 0.92 11.69 -21.45
N GLU A 18 1.82 10.71 -21.28
CA GLU A 18 1.57 9.30 -21.65
C GLU A 18 0.34 8.71 -20.96
N TRP A 19 0.11 9.06 -19.69
CA TRP A 19 -1.08 8.65 -18.94
C TRP A 19 -2.35 9.26 -19.53
N VAL A 20 -2.36 10.57 -19.80
CA VAL A 20 -3.50 11.29 -20.39
C VAL A 20 -3.83 10.76 -21.79
N GLU A 21 -2.82 10.42 -22.57
CA GLU A 21 -2.97 9.87 -23.91
C GLU A 21 -3.27 8.36 -23.93
N GLY A 22 -3.40 7.72 -22.77
CA GLY A 22 -3.77 6.31 -22.65
C GLY A 22 -2.67 5.32 -23.01
N ARG A 23 -1.40 5.77 -23.10
CA ARG A 23 -0.25 4.91 -23.44
C ARG A 23 0.26 4.14 -22.23
N ILE A 24 -0.62 3.33 -21.63
CA ILE A 24 -0.34 2.58 -20.40
C ILE A 24 0.78 1.55 -20.58
N ASP A 25 0.84 0.87 -21.73
CA ASP A 25 1.87 -0.13 -22.00
C ASP A 25 3.29 0.46 -21.95
N GLY A 26 3.46 1.68 -22.45
CA GLY A 26 4.74 2.40 -22.40
C GLY A 26 5.17 2.70 -20.97
N LEU A 27 4.23 3.12 -20.11
CA LEU A 27 4.47 3.36 -18.69
C LEU A 27 4.85 2.08 -17.95
N VAL A 28 4.18 0.96 -18.24
CA VAL A 28 4.48 -0.35 -17.64
C VAL A 28 5.88 -0.82 -18.05
N GLN A 29 6.21 -0.77 -19.35
CA GLN A 29 7.54 -1.16 -19.82
C GLN A 29 8.67 -0.28 -19.24
N GLU A 30 8.42 1.01 -19.07
CA GLU A 30 9.36 1.92 -18.40
C GLU A 30 9.56 1.50 -16.94
N ALA A 31 8.48 1.21 -16.21
CA ALA A 31 8.52 0.76 -14.83
C ALA A 31 9.29 -0.57 -14.68
N GLU A 32 8.98 -1.58 -15.49
CA GLU A 32 9.68 -2.87 -15.49
C GLU A 32 11.18 -2.73 -15.80
N ARG A 33 11.54 -1.80 -16.69
CA ARG A 33 12.94 -1.49 -16.99
C ARG A 33 13.64 -0.83 -15.80
N CYS A 34 12.97 0.10 -15.12
CA CYS A 34 13.48 0.71 -13.89
C CYS A 34 13.69 -0.35 -12.80
N ASP A 35 12.72 -1.24 -12.60
CA ASP A 35 12.74 -2.29 -11.58
C ASP A 35 13.87 -3.29 -11.82
N ARG A 36 14.10 -3.71 -13.07
CA ARG A 36 15.26 -4.55 -13.43
C ARG A 36 16.61 -3.91 -13.08
N GLY A 37 16.67 -2.58 -13.04
CA GLY A 37 17.86 -1.82 -12.64
C GLY A 37 18.05 -1.70 -11.13
N LEU A 38 17.03 -1.99 -10.32
CA LEU A 38 17.12 -1.97 -8.86
C LEU A 38 17.93 -3.20 -8.40
N ARG A 39 19.19 -2.98 -8.03
CA ARG A 39 20.05 -4.03 -7.49
C ARG A 39 19.49 -4.56 -6.16
N THR A 40 19.19 -5.85 -6.08
CA THR A 40 18.88 -6.61 -4.85
C THR A 40 20.11 -6.88 -3.96
N ARG A 41 21.20 -6.12 -4.11
CA ARG A 41 22.42 -6.34 -3.32
C ARG A 41 22.24 -5.79 -1.91
N SER A 42 21.80 -6.66 -1.00
CA SER A 42 22.05 -6.53 0.44
C SER A 42 23.56 -6.66 0.66
N ARG A 43 24.27 -5.53 0.62
CA ARG A 43 25.61 -5.47 1.21
C ARG A 43 25.38 -5.28 2.70
N GLN A 44 25.91 -6.20 3.51
CA GLN A 44 25.87 -6.06 4.97
C GLN A 44 26.41 -4.66 5.32
N PRO A 45 25.60 -3.80 5.95
CA PRO A 45 26.02 -2.45 6.25
C PRO A 45 27.12 -2.51 7.30
N ASP A 46 28.23 -1.82 7.02
CA ASP A 46 29.27 -1.55 8.00
C ASP A 46 28.70 -0.85 9.24
N GLN A 47 29.33 -1.00 10.40
CA GLN A 47 28.86 -0.45 11.67
C GLN A 47 28.64 1.06 11.60
N ASP A 48 29.54 1.76 10.95
CA ASP A 48 29.43 3.19 10.70
C ASP A 48 28.19 3.55 9.87
N HIS A 49 27.84 2.72 8.88
CA HIS A 49 26.60 2.91 8.12
C HIS A 49 25.36 2.62 8.97
N LYS A 50 25.39 1.58 9.80
CA LYS A 50 24.30 1.25 10.73
C LYS A 50 24.01 2.44 11.66
N ILE A 51 25.05 3.02 12.27
CA ILE A 51 24.94 4.19 13.16
C ILE A 51 24.40 5.41 12.41
N ARG A 52 24.93 5.73 11.22
CA ARG A 52 24.45 6.89 10.44
C ARG A 52 22.95 6.80 10.11
N VAL A 53 22.49 5.62 9.68
CA VAL A 53 21.06 5.41 9.36
C VAL A 53 20.21 5.48 10.62
N PHE A 54 20.64 4.85 11.72
CA PHE A 54 19.96 4.95 13.01
C PHE A 54 19.80 6.41 13.45
N THR A 55 20.89 7.18 13.47
CA THR A 55 20.87 8.59 13.84
C THR A 55 19.93 9.40 12.96
N ARG A 56 19.94 9.19 11.63
CA ARG A 56 19.00 9.85 10.71
C ARG A 56 17.54 9.52 11.05
N LEU A 57 17.23 8.25 11.33
CA LEU A 57 15.88 7.81 11.67
C LEU A 57 15.40 8.44 12.99
N VAL A 58 16.26 8.46 14.01
CA VAL A 58 15.97 9.13 15.29
C VAL A 58 15.70 10.61 15.11
N HIS A 59 16.55 11.32 14.36
CA HIS A 59 16.35 12.76 14.08
C HIS A 59 15.06 13.03 13.28
N SER A 60 14.63 12.08 12.45
CA SER A 60 13.35 12.16 11.73
C SER A 60 12.13 11.71 12.56
N GLY A 61 12.30 11.39 13.85
CA GLY A 61 11.23 10.92 14.74
C GLY A 61 10.78 9.46 14.49
N ARG A 62 11.48 8.72 13.64
CA ARG A 62 11.14 7.32 13.25
C ARG A 62 11.76 6.32 14.23
N LEU A 63 11.47 6.48 15.52
CA LEU A 63 12.10 5.71 16.61
C LEU A 63 11.91 4.19 16.45
N ARG A 64 10.69 3.74 16.14
CA ARG A 64 10.40 2.30 15.93
C ARG A 64 11.25 1.70 14.81
N GLU A 65 11.43 2.43 13.72
CA GLU A 65 12.25 1.97 12.60
C GLU A 65 13.73 2.01 12.92
N ALA A 66 14.19 3.04 13.64
CA ALA A 66 15.55 3.11 14.14
C ALA A 66 15.87 1.88 15.02
N THR A 67 14.97 1.52 15.95
CA THR A 67 15.12 0.32 16.79
C THR A 67 15.12 -0.96 15.94
N ARG A 68 14.24 -1.10 14.94
CA ARG A 68 14.24 -2.27 14.05
C ARG A 68 15.52 -2.38 13.24
N TRP A 69 16.05 -1.25 12.77
CA TRP A 69 17.29 -1.17 12.00
C TRP A 69 18.52 -1.58 12.81
N ILE A 70 18.70 -1.04 14.03
CA ILE A 70 19.87 -1.36 14.87
C ILE A 70 19.82 -2.82 15.40
N THR A 71 18.62 -3.40 15.53
CA THR A 71 18.42 -4.78 16.02
C THR A 71 18.39 -5.83 14.91
N ASP A 72 18.77 -5.47 13.68
CA ASP A 72 18.75 -6.34 12.49
C ASP A 72 17.38 -7.00 12.19
N ARG A 73 16.30 -6.48 12.81
CA ARG A 73 14.90 -6.86 12.53
C ARG A 73 14.33 -6.15 11.32
N ALA A 74 15.11 -5.29 10.66
CA ALA A 74 14.69 -4.62 9.44
C ALA A 74 14.59 -5.58 8.24
N GLY A 75 15.33 -6.69 8.25
CA GLY A 75 15.35 -7.69 7.18
C GLY A 75 14.49 -8.94 7.43
N SER A 76 13.79 -9.04 8.57
CA SER A 76 12.88 -10.15 8.83
C SER A 76 11.47 -9.85 8.32
N GLY A 77 10.96 -10.76 7.48
CA GLY A 77 9.71 -10.61 6.74
C GLY A 77 9.90 -10.06 5.33
N GLY A 78 8.85 -10.12 4.52
CA GLY A 78 8.91 -9.70 3.12
C GLY A 78 7.69 -10.16 2.31
N VAL A 79 7.64 -9.78 1.04
CA VAL A 79 6.62 -10.30 0.12
C VAL A 79 7.02 -11.72 -0.29
N LEU A 80 6.13 -12.68 -0.03
CA LEU A 80 6.27 -14.06 -0.48
C LEU A 80 5.77 -14.17 -1.92
N GLN A 81 6.56 -14.84 -2.78
CA GLN A 81 6.12 -15.10 -4.15
C GLN A 81 5.12 -16.26 -4.16
N PRO A 82 4.10 -16.24 -5.04
CA PRO A 82 3.09 -17.30 -5.12
C PRO A 82 3.68 -18.70 -5.25
N GLU A 83 4.80 -18.83 -5.98
CA GLU A 83 5.49 -20.09 -6.27
C GLU A 83 6.44 -20.54 -5.14
N SER A 84 6.64 -19.70 -4.12
CA SER A 84 7.51 -20.05 -2.98
C SER A 84 6.87 -21.19 -2.18
N VAL A 85 7.67 -22.19 -1.80
CA VAL A 85 7.19 -23.31 -1.00
C VAL A 85 7.39 -23.01 0.49
N THR A 86 6.32 -23.09 1.26
CA THR A 86 6.32 -22.94 2.71
C THR A 86 5.66 -24.17 3.32
N SER A 87 6.39 -24.92 4.16
CA SER A 87 5.86 -26.13 4.82
C SER A 87 5.31 -27.20 3.86
N GLY A 88 5.89 -27.33 2.66
CA GLY A 88 5.53 -28.35 1.67
C GLY A 88 4.40 -27.98 0.72
N GLN A 89 3.80 -26.80 0.85
CA GLN A 89 2.80 -26.26 -0.07
C GLN A 89 3.27 -24.93 -0.67
N THR A 90 2.78 -24.58 -1.85
CA THR A 90 3.05 -23.25 -2.41
C THR A 90 2.31 -22.17 -1.61
N VAL A 91 2.83 -20.94 -1.60
CA VAL A 91 2.14 -19.80 -0.99
C VAL A 91 0.75 -19.62 -1.61
N LEU A 92 0.62 -19.84 -2.92
CA LEU A 92 -0.66 -19.81 -3.60
C LEU A 92 -1.64 -20.85 -3.06
N GLU A 93 -1.23 -22.11 -2.93
CA GLU A 93 -2.07 -23.18 -2.35
C GLU A 93 -2.51 -22.86 -0.91
N VAL A 94 -1.58 -22.33 -0.10
CA VAL A 94 -1.90 -21.91 1.27
C VAL A 94 -2.91 -20.77 1.28
N LEU A 95 -2.82 -19.81 0.37
CA LEU A 95 -3.80 -18.74 0.24
C LEU A 95 -5.15 -19.27 -0.23
N GLU A 96 -5.19 -20.10 -1.27
CA GLU A 96 -6.41 -20.74 -1.77
C GLU A 96 -7.12 -21.53 -0.67
N SER A 97 -6.38 -22.29 0.15
CA SER A 97 -6.97 -23.04 1.26
C SER A 97 -7.67 -22.18 2.32
N LYS A 98 -7.27 -20.90 2.46
CA LYS A 98 -7.85 -19.96 3.43
C LYS A 98 -9.09 -19.25 2.91
N HIS A 99 -9.29 -19.25 1.59
CA HIS A 99 -10.41 -18.55 0.97
C HIS A 99 -11.47 -19.58 0.57
N PRO A 100 -12.64 -19.60 1.24
CA PRO A 100 -13.73 -20.47 0.80
C PRO A 100 -14.13 -20.13 -0.63
N PRO A 101 -14.61 -21.11 -1.42
CA PRO A 101 -15.19 -20.83 -2.72
C PRO A 101 -16.27 -19.76 -2.57
N GLN A 102 -16.28 -18.79 -3.49
CA GLN A 102 -17.31 -17.76 -3.50
C GLN A 102 -18.69 -18.44 -3.55
N SER A 103 -19.48 -18.25 -2.50
CA SER A 103 -20.86 -18.75 -2.43
C SER A 103 -21.84 -17.63 -2.76
N VAL A 104 -22.93 -17.98 -3.45
CA VAL A 104 -24.07 -17.07 -3.56
C VAL A 104 -24.76 -17.07 -2.20
N PRO A 105 -24.93 -15.91 -1.54
CA PRO A 105 -25.63 -15.85 -0.27
C PRO A 105 -27.09 -16.32 -0.45
N GLY A 106 -27.53 -17.25 0.40
CA GLY A 106 -28.93 -17.67 0.43
C GLY A 106 -29.85 -16.58 1.01
N PRO A 107 -31.17 -16.66 0.78
CA PRO A 107 -32.13 -15.69 1.31
C PRO A 107 -32.01 -15.43 2.81
N GLU A 108 -31.63 -16.46 3.57
CA GLU A 108 -31.43 -16.41 5.03
C GLU A 108 -30.26 -15.51 5.48
N MET A 109 -29.34 -15.18 4.57
CA MET A 109 -28.21 -14.28 4.84
C MET A 109 -28.61 -12.80 4.74
N PHE A 110 -29.77 -12.50 4.15
CA PHE A 110 -30.28 -11.14 4.03
C PHE A 110 -31.14 -10.79 5.25
N LEU A 111 -31.09 -9.52 5.64
CA LEU A 111 -31.98 -9.00 6.67
C LEU A 111 -33.43 -9.09 6.17
N ASP A 112 -34.28 -9.81 6.90
CA ASP A 112 -35.72 -9.82 6.68
C ASP A 112 -36.30 -8.51 7.23
N ALA A 113 -36.41 -7.51 6.36
CA ALA A 113 -36.89 -6.18 6.71
C ALA A 113 -37.94 -5.71 5.69
N GLU A 114 -39.16 -5.41 6.16
CA GLU A 114 -40.24 -4.84 5.34
C GLU A 114 -39.88 -3.46 4.77
N THR A 115 -39.05 -2.70 5.49
CA THR A 115 -38.58 -1.37 5.05
C THR A 115 -37.07 -1.32 5.12
N MET A 116 -36.42 -1.00 3.99
CA MET A 116 -34.99 -0.72 4.00
C MET A 116 -34.70 0.56 4.78
N PRO A 117 -33.67 0.58 5.64
CA PRO A 117 -33.24 1.81 6.28
C PRO A 117 -32.82 2.84 5.22
N SER A 118 -33.12 4.11 5.48
CA SER A 118 -32.63 5.21 4.66
C SER A 118 -31.11 5.16 4.59
N MET A 119 -30.53 5.01 3.40
CA MET A 119 -29.10 5.19 3.21
C MET A 119 -28.78 6.68 3.28
N SER A 120 -28.02 7.07 4.30
CA SER A 120 -27.44 8.40 4.38
C SER A 120 -26.17 8.42 3.53
N ASP A 121 -26.11 9.32 2.55
CA ASP A 121 -24.89 9.50 1.75
C ASP A 121 -23.70 9.84 2.64
N VAL A 122 -22.61 9.13 2.41
CA VAL A 122 -21.32 9.41 3.05
C VAL A 122 -20.74 10.67 2.42
N ASP A 123 -20.72 11.76 3.18
CA ASP A 123 -20.10 13.01 2.74
C ASP A 123 -18.69 13.20 3.32
N VAL A 124 -17.69 12.99 2.47
CA VAL A 124 -16.28 13.17 2.80
C VAL A 124 -15.79 14.45 2.15
N THR A 125 -15.16 15.35 2.91
CA THR A 125 -14.60 16.61 2.39
C THR A 125 -13.08 16.58 2.38
N GLU A 126 -12.43 17.57 1.76
CA GLU A 126 -10.96 17.69 1.79
C GLU A 126 -10.41 17.81 3.22
N ARG A 127 -11.18 18.40 4.14
CA ARG A 127 -10.85 18.50 5.56
C ARG A 127 -10.77 17.13 6.23
N HIS A 128 -11.71 16.23 5.93
CA HIS A 128 -11.67 14.85 6.43
C HIS A 128 -10.41 14.12 5.94
N ILE A 129 -10.01 14.36 4.68
CA ILE A 129 -8.77 13.82 4.13
C ILE A 129 -7.54 14.42 4.82
N ALA A 130 -7.53 15.73 5.10
CA ALA A 130 -6.42 16.38 5.82
C ALA A 130 -6.20 15.78 7.21
N VAL A 131 -7.28 15.60 8.00
CA VAL A 131 -7.23 14.97 9.32
C VAL A 131 -6.70 13.53 9.23
N THR A 132 -7.16 12.77 8.25
CA THR A 132 -6.70 11.40 8.02
C THR A 132 -5.24 11.36 7.59
N ALA A 133 -4.81 12.31 6.75
CA ALA A 133 -3.44 12.40 6.26
C ALA A 133 -2.44 12.52 7.44
N HIS A 134 -2.73 13.35 8.44
CA HIS A 134 -1.88 13.47 9.63
C HIS A 134 -1.65 12.15 10.38
N ARG A 135 -2.59 11.19 10.27
CA ARG A 135 -2.55 9.89 10.95
C ARG A 135 -2.02 8.76 10.06
N LEU A 136 -1.72 9.02 8.78
CA LEU A 136 -1.17 8.02 7.88
C LEU A 136 0.14 7.48 8.43
N ASN A 137 0.25 6.17 8.53
CA ASN A 137 1.47 5.47 8.89
C ASN A 137 1.59 4.23 8.02
N GLY A 138 2.80 3.84 7.68
CA GLY A 138 3.04 2.70 6.81
C GLY A 138 4.26 2.91 5.93
N SER A 139 4.93 1.80 5.61
CA SER A 139 6.01 1.76 4.64
C SER A 139 5.47 1.88 3.21
N ALA A 140 6.38 2.00 2.25
CA ALA A 140 6.04 1.95 0.84
C ALA A 140 5.32 0.62 0.51
N GLY A 141 4.14 0.73 -0.10
CA GLY A 141 3.48 -0.39 -0.75
C GLY A 141 4.05 -0.66 -2.14
N PRO A 142 3.40 -1.50 -2.96
CA PRO A 142 3.84 -1.80 -4.34
C PRO A 142 3.95 -0.58 -5.28
N SER A 143 3.33 0.57 -4.94
CA SER A 143 3.55 1.82 -5.67
C SER A 143 4.89 2.50 -5.38
N GLY A 144 5.66 2.00 -4.40
CA GLY A 144 6.87 2.67 -3.91
C GLY A 144 6.60 3.93 -3.07
N THR A 145 5.35 4.37 -2.94
CA THR A 145 4.96 5.53 -2.13
C THR A 145 4.63 5.11 -0.70
N ASP A 146 5.30 5.74 0.26
CA ASP A 146 5.09 5.50 1.69
C ASP A 146 4.15 6.54 2.33
N ALA A 147 3.80 6.33 3.60
CA ALA A 147 2.91 7.24 4.31
C ALA A 147 3.48 8.66 4.43
N GLU A 148 4.79 8.85 4.54
CA GLU A 148 5.40 10.18 4.65
C GLU A 148 5.31 10.96 3.34
N GLN A 149 5.53 10.27 2.22
CA GLN A 149 5.36 10.87 0.90
C GLN A 149 3.89 11.27 0.68
N TRP A 150 2.94 10.40 1.04
CA TRP A 150 1.51 10.74 0.99
C TRP A 150 1.15 11.91 1.90
N ARG A 151 1.66 11.95 3.14
CA ARG A 151 1.50 13.11 4.03
C ARG A 151 2.01 14.39 3.39
N SER A 152 3.19 14.35 2.79
CA SER A 152 3.78 15.50 2.12
C SER A 152 2.93 15.96 0.93
N MET A 153 2.55 15.03 0.04
CA MET A 153 1.69 15.31 -1.12
C MET A 153 0.34 15.91 -0.71
N LEU A 154 -0.25 15.40 0.36
CA LEU A 154 -1.58 15.82 0.83
C LEU A 154 -1.55 17.07 1.71
N LEU A 155 -0.43 17.48 2.31
CA LEU A 155 -0.41 18.56 3.31
C LEU A 155 0.53 19.73 3.00
N ARG A 156 1.64 19.52 2.28
CA ARG A 156 2.76 20.49 2.24
C ARG A 156 2.80 21.42 1.03
N TYR A 157 2.03 21.16 -0.03
CA TYR A 157 2.14 21.87 -1.31
C TYR A 157 0.96 22.83 -1.57
N GLY A 158 0.42 23.45 -0.51
CA GLY A 158 -0.59 24.51 -0.61
C GLY A 158 -1.80 24.12 -1.46
N ALA A 159 -2.12 24.92 -2.47
CA ALA A 159 -3.28 24.72 -3.35
C ALA A 159 -3.24 23.37 -4.10
N HIS A 160 -2.06 22.89 -4.48
CA HIS A 160 -1.91 21.58 -5.12
C HIS A 160 -2.29 20.43 -4.17
N SER A 161 -1.87 20.52 -2.91
CA SER A 161 -2.28 19.58 -1.87
C SER A 161 -3.78 19.63 -1.63
N THR A 162 -4.38 20.83 -1.58
CA THR A 162 -5.84 20.99 -1.44
C THR A 162 -6.58 20.31 -2.59
N ARG A 163 -6.20 20.57 -3.84
CA ARG A 163 -6.80 19.94 -5.02
C ARG A 163 -6.68 18.41 -5.00
N LEU A 164 -5.53 17.89 -4.55
CA LEU A 164 -5.35 16.45 -4.38
C LEU A 164 -6.29 15.89 -3.31
N ARG A 165 -6.43 16.57 -2.16
CA ARG A 165 -7.37 16.17 -1.09
C ARG A 165 -8.83 16.20 -1.56
N GLU A 166 -9.22 17.20 -2.35
CA GLU A 166 -10.56 17.27 -2.97
C GLU A 166 -10.79 16.11 -3.94
N THR A 167 -9.80 15.76 -4.75
CA THR A 167 -9.88 14.62 -5.68
C THR A 167 -10.02 13.30 -4.94
N VAL A 168 -9.23 13.10 -3.88
CA VAL A 168 -9.31 11.91 -3.01
C VAL A 168 -10.68 11.86 -2.32
N ALA A 169 -11.19 12.98 -1.80
CA ALA A 169 -12.51 13.05 -1.20
C ALA A 169 -13.62 12.71 -2.21
N GLY A 170 -13.51 13.20 -3.45
CA GLY A 170 -14.42 12.87 -4.53
C GLY A 170 -14.42 11.38 -4.89
N LEU A 171 -13.23 10.77 -4.97
CA LEU A 171 -13.11 9.33 -5.16
C LEU A 171 -13.75 8.55 -4.00
N THR A 172 -13.53 8.96 -2.76
CA THR A 172 -14.13 8.32 -1.59
C THR A 172 -15.65 8.39 -1.62
N ARG A 173 -16.24 9.55 -1.94
CA ARG A 173 -17.71 9.69 -2.09
C ARG A 173 -18.24 8.81 -3.21
N CYS A 174 -17.55 8.75 -4.35
CA CYS A 174 -17.90 7.88 -5.48
C CYS A 174 -17.92 6.40 -5.08
N LEU A 175 -16.92 5.95 -4.34
CA LEU A 175 -16.83 4.57 -3.85
C LEU A 175 -17.83 4.25 -2.73
N ALA A 176 -18.18 5.23 -1.89
CA ALA A 176 -19.04 5.02 -0.73
C ALA A 176 -20.54 5.06 -1.08
N ASN A 177 -20.92 5.90 -2.05
CA ASN A 177 -22.34 6.17 -2.35
C ASN A 177 -22.81 5.55 -3.67
N GLY A 178 -21.95 4.81 -4.37
CA GLY A 178 -22.25 4.31 -5.72
C GLY A 178 -21.77 2.88 -5.96
N VAL A 179 -22.42 2.22 -6.92
CA VAL A 179 -21.93 0.96 -7.49
C VAL A 179 -20.85 1.31 -8.51
N VAL A 180 -19.63 0.83 -8.27
CA VAL A 180 -18.49 1.08 -9.16
C VAL A 180 -18.12 -0.21 -9.90
N GLU A 181 -18.04 -0.12 -11.22
CA GLU A 181 -17.58 -1.21 -12.08
C GLU A 181 -16.26 -1.81 -11.59
N TRP A 182 -16.22 -3.13 -11.43
CA TRP A 182 -15.05 -3.86 -10.91
C TRP A 182 -13.76 -3.48 -11.65
N ASN A 183 -13.82 -3.34 -12.98
CA ASN A 183 -12.68 -2.98 -13.81
C ASN A 183 -12.04 -1.64 -13.43
N LYS A 184 -12.79 -0.71 -12.82
CA LYS A 184 -12.29 0.60 -12.39
C LYS A 184 -11.56 0.55 -11.03
N ILE A 185 -11.85 -0.45 -10.20
CA ILE A 185 -11.35 -0.55 -8.82
C ILE A 185 -10.47 -1.78 -8.57
N LYS A 186 -10.44 -2.75 -9.50
CA LYS A 186 -9.66 -3.98 -9.35
C LYS A 186 -8.18 -3.71 -9.06
N ALA A 187 -7.59 -2.68 -9.66
CA ALA A 187 -6.19 -2.32 -9.42
C ALA A 187 -5.96 -1.75 -8.01
N LEU A 188 -6.93 -1.00 -7.47
CA LEU A 188 -6.89 -0.50 -6.09
C LEU A 188 -6.95 -1.66 -5.09
N LEU A 189 -7.78 -2.66 -5.37
CA LEU A 189 -8.02 -3.80 -4.49
C LEU A 189 -7.01 -4.93 -4.65
N ALA A 190 -6.38 -5.09 -5.82
CA ALA A 190 -5.34 -6.10 -6.08
C ALA A 190 -4.16 -6.04 -5.10
N ARG A 191 -3.93 -4.87 -4.47
CA ARG A 191 -2.84 -4.68 -3.49
C ARG A 191 -3.15 -5.22 -2.10
N ARG A 192 -4.40 -5.65 -1.83
CA ARG A 192 -4.83 -6.19 -0.52
C ARG A 192 -4.61 -7.69 -0.36
N GLY A 193 -4.17 -8.39 -1.41
CA GLY A 193 -3.92 -9.84 -1.42
C GLY A 193 -2.45 -10.26 -1.40
N ILE A 194 -1.54 -9.37 -1.00
CA ILE A 194 -0.11 -9.67 -1.06
C ILE A 194 0.29 -10.56 0.11
N ALA A 195 0.87 -11.72 -0.18
CA ALA A 195 1.41 -12.62 0.82
C ALA A 195 2.61 -11.96 1.52
N LEU A 196 2.48 -11.70 2.82
CA LEU A 196 3.54 -11.15 3.64
C LEU A 196 4.05 -12.19 4.63
N ASP A 197 5.35 -12.43 4.61
CA ASP A 197 6.03 -13.13 5.69
C ASP A 197 6.05 -12.21 6.93
N LYS A 198 5.31 -12.63 7.95
CA LYS A 198 5.25 -11.92 9.23
C LYS A 198 6.37 -12.36 10.18
N ALA A 199 7.21 -13.33 9.80
CA ALA A 199 8.30 -13.89 10.61
C ALA A 199 7.85 -14.30 12.03
N TRP A 200 6.75 -15.06 12.13
CA TRP A 200 6.20 -15.52 13.41
C TRP A 200 7.06 -16.64 13.98
N SER A 201 7.27 -16.63 15.31
CA SER A 201 7.91 -17.75 15.99
C SER A 201 6.90 -18.90 16.21
N PRO A 202 7.32 -20.18 16.26
CA PRO A 202 6.41 -21.30 16.51
C PRO A 202 5.57 -21.17 17.80
N SER A 203 6.06 -20.43 18.81
CA SER A 203 5.33 -20.16 20.05
C SER A 203 4.19 -19.13 19.92
N ASP A 204 4.13 -18.39 18.82
CA ASP A 204 3.04 -17.42 18.56
C ASP A 204 1.78 -18.09 17.98
N TRP A 205 1.90 -19.32 17.47
CA TRP A 205 0.77 -20.11 16.92
C TRP A 205 -0.20 -20.61 18.00
N ASN A 206 0.27 -20.83 19.23
CA ASN A 206 -0.53 -21.35 20.34
C ASN A 206 -1.34 -20.28 21.10
N ARG A 207 -1.25 -19.01 20.71
CA ARG A 207 -1.84 -17.89 21.46
C ARG A 207 -3.25 -17.48 21.04
N GLY A 208 -3.97 -18.33 20.29
CA GLY A 208 -5.39 -18.11 19.94
C GLY A 208 -5.67 -16.89 19.05
N SER A 209 -4.67 -16.06 18.77
CA SER A 209 -4.74 -14.94 17.86
C SER A 209 -4.57 -15.45 16.44
N ALA A 210 -5.64 -16.03 15.88
CA ALA A 210 -5.74 -16.24 14.45
C ALA A 210 -5.37 -14.92 13.73
N PRO A 211 -4.65 -14.98 12.59
CA PRO A 211 -4.20 -13.80 11.88
C PRO A 211 -5.42 -12.97 11.46
N THR A 212 -5.68 -11.88 12.20
CA THR A 212 -6.63 -10.87 11.77
C THR A 212 -6.05 -10.21 10.52
N TYR A 213 -6.82 -10.22 9.45
CA TYR A 213 -6.50 -9.56 8.19
C TYR A 213 -6.30 -8.06 8.43
N MET A 214 -5.32 -7.46 7.74
CA MET A 214 -5.44 -6.05 7.37
C MET A 214 -6.25 -6.05 6.06
N CYS A 215 -7.55 -5.83 6.18
CA CYS A 215 -8.33 -5.28 5.07
C CYS A 215 -7.94 -3.81 4.86
#